data_AF-A0A6P6PX61-F1
#
_entry.id   AF-A0A6P6PX61-F1
#
_cell.length_a   1.000
_cell.length_b   1.000
_cell.length_c   1.000
_cell.angle_alpha   90.00
_cell.angle_beta   90.00
_cell.angle_gamma   90.00
#
_symmetry.space_group_name_H-M   'P 1'
#
loop_
_entity.id
_entity.type
_entity.pdbx_description
1 polymer ?
#
loop_
_entity_poly.entity_id
_entity_poly.type
_entity_poly.pdbx_seq_one_letter_code
_entity_poly.pdbx_strand_id
1 'polypeptide(L)'
;MLPFAIVEFINSGGLAVIPTKWFIGPEEDECYWPPARMNMAKAVIEQQDPHTDWATYKLTVKRKVATYEIARTKLVEYEQNTDVPTESDSTENMGRGKRKKRSVLTPAPPPSTLRSVLTPPPPPSTRRSVLTPPPPPSTRRSVLTPPPPPSTLRSVLTPAPPPSTLSSSPSSARPTLPPPLGNLRWPDVSTHHHVTMSPETSQRQIRGNMFVRILTLIEEMKETQKIQGRMLQTLLQQRGNIGTTFSSTPEGFPLKTVRDVEIMEEKLANPNFMSELVAAVTDIGGGTVDEATKRMMTFLLDHGLSRQYNFVGRNGKREFKALKLYEVIYGGLKKNAMTSQITRKDAEKAVSKWLIGARDRGGNRQARQSTPQQGLQASGSFEVERN
;
A
#
# COMPACT_ATOMS: atom_id res chain seq x y z
N MET A 1 -5.97 -10.93 38.97
CA MET A 1 -6.99 -10.29 38.10
C MET A 1 -6.44 -10.19 36.67
N LEU A 2 -7.28 -9.91 35.68
CA LEU A 2 -6.86 -9.66 34.29
C LEU A 2 -6.51 -8.17 34.15
N PRO A 3 -5.27 -7.77 33.82
CA PRO A 3 -4.84 -6.37 33.94
C PRO A 3 -5.25 -5.46 32.77
N PHE A 4 -5.76 -5.99 31.66
CA PHE A 4 -6.18 -5.20 30.49
C PHE A 4 -7.64 -5.46 30.12
N ALA A 5 -8.32 -4.41 29.66
CA ALA A 5 -9.67 -4.47 29.12
C ALA A 5 -9.74 -3.85 27.72
N ILE A 6 -10.60 -4.43 26.87
CA ILE A 6 -11.07 -3.85 25.61
C ILE A 6 -12.40 -3.16 25.93
N VAL A 7 -12.50 -1.88 25.60
CA VAL A 7 -13.63 -0.99 25.94
C VAL A 7 -14.11 -0.25 24.69
N GLU A 8 -15.39 0.07 24.65
CA GLU A 8 -16.01 0.95 23.64
C GLU A 8 -16.49 2.22 24.33
N PHE A 9 -16.10 3.40 23.84
CA PHE A 9 -16.54 4.67 24.41
C PHE A 9 -17.94 5.08 23.92
N ILE A 10 -18.90 5.21 24.84
CA ILE A 10 -20.32 5.44 24.53
C ILE A 10 -20.52 6.72 23.69
N ASN A 11 -19.77 7.78 23.99
CA ASN A 11 -19.91 9.09 23.34
C ASN A 11 -19.20 9.20 21.98
N SER A 12 -18.44 8.19 21.54
CA SER A 12 -17.64 8.27 20.30
C SER A 12 -17.60 7.00 19.45
N GLY A 13 -18.14 5.87 19.93
CA GLY A 13 -18.04 4.57 19.26
C GLY A 13 -16.61 4.02 19.15
N GLY A 14 -15.64 4.66 19.80
CA GLY A 14 -14.22 4.29 19.69
C GLY A 14 -13.88 3.08 20.53
N LEU A 15 -13.33 2.03 19.90
CA LEU A 15 -12.72 0.89 20.61
C LEU A 15 -11.32 1.24 21.11
N ALA A 16 -11.00 0.86 22.34
CA ALA A 16 -9.68 1.07 22.95
C ALA A 16 -9.25 -0.10 23.83
N VAL A 17 -7.95 -0.15 24.15
CA VAL A 17 -7.39 -1.01 25.21
C VAL A 17 -6.93 -0.13 26.36
N ILE A 18 -7.41 -0.40 27.57
CA ILE A 18 -6.99 0.27 28.80
C ILE A 18 -6.55 -0.75 29.87
N PRO A 19 -5.70 -0.37 30.84
CA PRO A 19 -5.51 -1.12 32.08
C PRO A 19 -6.80 -1.15 32.91
N THR A 20 -7.08 -2.25 33.60
CA THR A 20 -8.23 -2.31 34.53
C THR A 20 -8.06 -1.42 35.76
N LYS A 21 -6.84 -0.91 36.01
CA LYS A 21 -6.57 0.15 37.00
C LYS A 21 -7.27 1.48 36.70
N TRP A 22 -7.67 1.73 35.45
CA TRP A 22 -8.20 3.03 35.05
C TRP A 22 -9.71 3.15 35.23
N PHE A 23 -10.41 2.05 35.55
CA PHE A 23 -11.83 2.07 35.86
C PHE A 23 -12.12 2.85 37.14
N ILE A 24 -13.30 3.48 37.18
CA ILE A 24 -13.81 4.24 38.32
C ILE A 24 -14.95 3.45 38.95
N GLY A 25 -14.89 3.27 40.28
CA GLY A 25 -15.92 2.54 41.02
C GLY A 25 -15.97 1.02 40.73
N PRO A 26 -16.99 0.32 41.25
CA PRO A 26 -17.15 -1.12 41.09
C PRO A 26 -17.89 -1.54 39.81
N GLU A 27 -18.58 -0.62 39.14
CA GLU A 27 -19.43 -0.92 37.97
C GLU A 27 -18.65 -0.92 36.64
N GLU A 28 -17.44 -0.34 36.64
CA GLU A 28 -16.53 -0.27 35.47
C GLU A 28 -17.13 0.40 34.21
N ASP A 29 -18.18 1.22 34.35
CA ASP A 29 -18.80 1.98 33.27
C ASP A 29 -18.06 3.29 32.91
N GLU A 30 -17.15 3.73 33.79
CA GLU A 30 -16.31 4.91 33.61
C GLU A 30 -14.82 4.59 33.74
N CYS A 31 -13.97 5.30 32.98
CA CYS A 31 -12.53 5.28 33.20
C CYS A 31 -11.88 6.66 33.12
N TYR A 32 -10.73 6.80 33.77
CA TYR A 32 -9.78 7.88 33.50
C TYR A 32 -9.09 7.69 32.16
N TRP A 33 -8.81 8.80 31.48
CA TRP A 33 -8.13 8.83 30.18
C TRP A 33 -7.00 9.87 30.17
N PRO A 34 -5.78 9.49 29.76
CA PRO A 34 -4.63 10.38 29.84
C PRO A 34 -4.73 11.53 28.81
N PRO A 35 -4.27 12.75 29.16
CA PRO A 35 -4.33 13.91 28.26
C PRO A 35 -3.42 13.73 27.05
N ALA A 36 -3.77 14.32 25.89
CA ALA A 36 -3.12 14.09 24.59
C ALA A 36 -1.60 14.40 24.51
N ARG A 37 -1.04 15.08 25.52
CA ARG A 37 0.43 15.25 25.71
C ARG A 37 1.16 13.96 26.12
N MET A 38 0.41 12.97 26.59
CA MET A 38 0.91 11.73 27.18
C MET A 38 1.10 10.64 26.11
N ASN A 39 2.16 9.83 26.22
CA ASN A 39 2.29 8.65 25.35
C ASN A 39 1.34 7.55 25.83
N MET A 40 0.14 7.53 25.27
CA MET A 40 -0.94 6.60 25.61
C MET A 40 -0.53 5.12 25.53
N ALA A 41 0.19 4.71 24.47
CA ALA A 41 0.64 3.32 24.35
C ALA A 41 1.62 2.92 25.47
N LYS A 42 2.52 3.82 25.87
CA LYS A 42 3.41 3.61 27.03
C LYS A 42 2.61 3.52 28.33
N ALA A 43 1.72 4.48 28.57
CA ALA A 43 0.90 4.54 29.80
C ALA A 43 0.01 3.30 29.98
N VAL A 44 -0.57 2.78 28.90
CA VAL A 44 -1.34 1.51 28.92
C VAL A 44 -0.43 0.32 29.24
N ILE A 45 0.69 0.15 28.51
CA ILE A 45 1.59 -1.01 28.68
C ILE A 45 2.22 -1.04 30.08
N GLU A 46 2.65 0.11 30.60
CA GLU A 46 3.24 0.25 31.93
C GLU A 46 2.18 0.29 33.06
N GLN A 47 0.88 0.27 32.73
CA GLN A 47 -0.24 0.37 33.67
C GLN A 47 -0.08 1.53 34.66
N GLN A 48 0.31 2.69 34.12
CA GLN A 48 0.58 3.89 34.90
C GLN A 48 -0.70 4.35 35.62
N ASP A 49 -0.58 4.66 36.90
CA ASP A 49 -1.71 5.06 37.73
C ASP A 49 -2.30 6.42 37.28
N PRO A 50 -3.64 6.57 37.24
CA PRO A 50 -4.29 7.82 36.88
C PRO A 50 -3.89 8.98 37.80
N HIS A 51 -3.87 10.19 37.25
CA HIS A 51 -3.53 11.42 37.98
C HIS A 51 -4.62 12.48 37.78
N THR A 52 -4.66 13.50 38.65
CA THR A 52 -5.75 14.49 38.76
C THR A 52 -6.00 15.35 37.51
N ASP A 53 -5.12 15.28 36.51
CA ASP A 53 -5.23 15.97 35.21
C ASP A 53 -5.77 15.07 34.07
N TRP A 54 -6.25 13.87 34.38
CA TRP A 54 -6.87 12.93 33.44
C TRP A 54 -8.38 13.16 33.36
N ALA A 55 -8.94 13.04 32.16
CA ALA A 55 -10.38 13.24 31.94
C ALA A 55 -11.16 11.92 32.05
N THR A 56 -12.37 11.97 32.61
CA THR A 56 -13.25 10.81 32.74
C THR A 56 -14.12 10.61 31.50
N TYR A 57 -14.30 9.35 31.08
CA TYR A 57 -15.17 8.98 29.96
C TYR A 57 -16.02 7.74 30.30
N LYS A 58 -17.30 7.78 29.88
CA LYS A 58 -18.21 6.63 29.93
C LYS A 58 -17.95 5.64 28.78
N LEU A 59 -18.01 4.35 29.10
CA LEU A 59 -17.64 3.24 28.24
C LEU A 59 -18.46 1.98 28.51
N THR A 60 -18.30 0.99 27.64
CA THR A 60 -18.80 -0.38 27.82
C THR A 60 -17.65 -1.37 27.70
N VAL A 61 -17.44 -2.21 28.72
CA VAL A 61 -16.38 -3.23 28.72
C VAL A 61 -16.76 -4.41 27.81
N LYS A 62 -16.06 -4.58 26.69
CA LYS A 62 -16.30 -5.70 25.75
C LYS A 62 -15.64 -7.00 26.21
N ARG A 63 -14.41 -6.94 26.75
CA ARG A 63 -13.63 -8.12 27.16
C ARG A 63 -12.41 -7.77 28.00
N LYS A 64 -12.16 -8.51 29.10
CA LYS A 64 -10.90 -8.47 29.88
C LYS A 64 -9.91 -9.54 29.40
N VAL A 65 -8.60 -9.27 29.45
CA VAL A 65 -7.53 -10.17 28.97
C VAL A 65 -6.23 -10.07 29.78
N ALA A 66 -5.36 -11.08 29.64
CA ALA A 66 -4.14 -11.23 30.44
C ALA A 66 -2.96 -10.35 29.97
N THR A 67 -2.83 -10.05 28.67
CA THR A 67 -1.74 -9.25 28.11
C THR A 67 -2.23 -8.22 27.08
N TYR A 68 -1.52 -7.10 26.97
CA TYR A 68 -1.80 -6.03 26.00
C TYR A 68 -1.76 -6.52 24.54
N GLU A 69 -0.90 -7.50 24.23
CA GLU A 69 -0.78 -8.10 22.90
C GLU A 69 -2.07 -8.82 22.50
N ILE A 70 -2.61 -9.65 23.40
CA ILE A 70 -3.90 -10.34 23.22
C ILE A 70 -5.03 -9.30 23.13
N ALA A 71 -4.96 -8.22 23.90
CA ALA A 71 -5.92 -7.12 23.82
C ALA A 71 -5.92 -6.47 22.43
N ARG A 72 -4.74 -6.18 21.87
CA ARG A 72 -4.58 -5.56 20.56
C ARG A 72 -5.02 -6.47 19.41
N THR A 73 -4.70 -7.76 19.43
CA THR A 73 -5.21 -8.69 18.41
C THR A 73 -6.75 -8.76 18.44
N LYS A 74 -7.34 -8.88 19.63
CA LYS A 74 -8.80 -8.97 19.78
C LYS A 74 -9.53 -7.66 19.52
N LEU A 75 -8.90 -6.50 19.76
CA LEU A 75 -9.47 -5.21 19.38
C LEU A 75 -9.67 -5.13 17.86
N VAL A 76 -8.71 -5.59 17.06
CA VAL A 76 -8.84 -5.65 15.59
C VAL A 76 -9.93 -6.64 15.15
N GLU A 77 -10.17 -7.72 15.90
CA GLU A 77 -11.33 -8.60 15.68
C GLU A 77 -12.65 -7.83 15.93
N TYR A 78 -12.77 -7.07 17.03
CA TYR A 78 -13.96 -6.25 17.31
C TYR A 78 -14.16 -5.08 16.32
N GLU A 79 -13.09 -4.46 15.82
CA GLU A 79 -13.15 -3.42 14.77
C GLU A 79 -13.63 -3.95 13.41
N GLN A 80 -13.60 -5.27 13.18
CA GLN A 80 -14.00 -5.91 11.91
C GLN A 80 -15.34 -6.65 12.01
N ASN A 81 -15.76 -7.03 13.22
CA ASN A 81 -17.02 -7.70 13.51
C ASN A 81 -18.03 -6.71 14.15
N THR A 82 -18.28 -5.58 13.49
CA THR A 82 -19.11 -4.47 14.01
C THR A 82 -20.62 -4.72 13.97
N ASP A 83 -21.06 -5.98 14.05
CA ASP A 83 -22.47 -6.32 14.19
C ASP A 83 -22.63 -7.68 14.90
N VAL A 84 -23.79 -7.88 15.55
CA VAL A 84 -24.15 -8.94 16.52
C VAL A 84 -23.65 -8.71 17.96
N PRO A 85 -24.55 -8.44 18.94
CA PRO A 85 -24.25 -8.58 20.35
C PRO A 85 -24.21 -10.07 20.76
N THR A 86 -23.37 -10.41 21.72
CA THR A 86 -23.44 -11.72 22.41
C THR A 86 -23.24 -11.46 23.89
N GLU A 87 -24.35 -11.54 24.63
CA GLU A 87 -24.35 -11.47 26.09
C GLU A 87 -23.79 -12.77 26.70
N SER A 88 -23.80 -12.82 28.03
CA SER A 88 -23.41 -13.89 28.95
C SER A 88 -23.79 -15.32 28.48
N ASP A 89 -23.13 -16.39 28.96
CA ASP A 89 -22.55 -16.53 30.30
C ASP A 89 -21.46 -17.63 30.36
N SER A 90 -20.79 -17.68 31.51
CA SER A 90 -20.35 -18.89 32.23
C SER A 90 -19.18 -19.72 31.68
N THR A 91 -18.17 -19.75 32.56
CA THR A 91 -17.16 -20.79 32.77
C THR A 91 -17.37 -22.16 32.09
N GLU A 92 -16.47 -22.51 31.18
CA GLU A 92 -16.01 -23.91 31.05
C GLU A 92 -14.50 -24.03 31.31
N ASN A 93 -14.15 -25.03 32.11
CA ASN A 93 -12.80 -25.35 32.56
C ASN A 93 -12.35 -26.67 31.89
N MET A 94 -11.10 -27.07 32.12
CA MET A 94 -10.54 -28.39 31.82
C MET A 94 -10.34 -28.79 30.35
N GLY A 95 -9.09 -28.58 29.89
CA GLY A 95 -8.22 -29.70 29.56
C GLY A 95 -8.57 -30.62 28.38
N ARG A 96 -7.83 -30.47 27.28
CA ARG A 96 -7.56 -31.57 26.32
C ARG A 96 -6.07 -31.86 26.29
N GLY A 97 -5.71 -33.10 26.64
CA GLY A 97 -4.40 -33.43 27.21
C GLY A 97 -3.23 -33.54 26.23
N LYS A 98 -2.06 -33.02 26.63
CA LYS A 98 -0.76 -33.40 26.04
C LYS A 98 -0.41 -34.84 26.47
N ARG A 99 -0.72 -35.83 25.63
CA ARG A 99 -0.35 -37.24 25.87
C ARG A 99 1.16 -37.38 26.04
N LYS A 100 1.63 -37.80 27.23
CA LYS A 100 3.05 -38.11 27.49
C LYS A 100 3.56 -39.13 26.45
N LYS A 101 4.74 -38.90 25.87
CA LYS A 101 5.49 -39.99 25.23
C LYS A 101 5.96 -40.96 26.33
N ARG A 102 5.73 -42.26 26.13
CA ARG A 102 6.28 -43.32 26.99
C ARG A 102 7.78 -43.42 26.72
N SER A 103 8.62 -43.23 27.72
CA SER A 103 10.05 -43.54 27.59
C SER A 103 10.22 -45.06 27.57
N VAL A 104 11.14 -45.54 26.74
CA VAL A 104 11.69 -46.89 26.88
C VAL A 104 12.82 -46.85 27.91
N LEU A 105 13.06 -47.96 28.60
CA LEU A 105 14.07 -48.10 29.64
C LEU A 105 15.39 -48.60 29.04
N THR A 106 16.50 -47.95 29.40
CA THR A 106 17.87 -48.50 29.35
C THR A 106 18.68 -47.89 30.51
N PRO A 107 19.62 -48.64 31.13
CA PRO A 107 20.24 -48.27 32.41
C PRO A 107 21.48 -47.36 32.28
N ALA A 108 21.87 -46.74 33.41
CA ALA A 108 23.07 -45.90 33.55
C ALA A 108 24.31 -46.70 34.01
N PRO A 109 25.53 -46.13 33.87
CA PRO A 109 26.32 -45.73 35.04
C PRO A 109 27.07 -44.37 34.84
N PRO A 110 28.18 -44.05 35.54
CA PRO A 110 28.23 -43.37 36.85
C PRO A 110 28.83 -41.93 36.78
N PRO A 111 28.90 -41.16 37.90
CA PRO A 111 28.97 -39.68 37.84
C PRO A 111 30.35 -39.02 38.10
N SER A 112 30.57 -37.84 37.49
CA SER A 112 31.49 -36.72 37.86
C SER A 112 31.57 -35.74 36.67
N THR A 113 31.84 -34.42 36.73
CA THR A 113 32.11 -33.45 37.83
C THR A 113 31.39 -32.11 37.52
N LEU A 114 31.21 -31.25 38.52
CA LEU A 114 30.66 -29.89 38.36
C LEU A 114 31.53 -28.97 37.47
N ARG A 115 30.90 -28.17 36.59
CA ARG A 115 31.36 -26.81 36.28
C ARG A 115 30.24 -25.90 35.78
N SER A 116 30.02 -24.79 36.47
CA SER A 116 29.18 -23.68 36.01
C SER A 116 30.00 -22.73 35.14
N VAL A 117 29.40 -22.20 34.07
CA VAL A 117 29.91 -21.04 33.33
C VAL A 117 28.73 -20.11 33.04
N LEU A 118 28.75 -18.93 33.63
CA LEU A 118 27.80 -17.85 33.37
C LEU A 118 28.25 -17.06 32.14
N THR A 119 27.32 -16.66 31.27
CA THR A 119 27.53 -15.63 30.24
C THR A 119 26.32 -14.67 30.18
N PRO A 120 26.53 -13.37 29.91
CA PRO A 120 25.52 -12.33 30.12
C PRO A 120 24.58 -12.10 28.90
N PRO A 121 23.39 -11.51 29.10
CA PRO A 121 22.48 -11.14 28.03
C PRO A 121 22.86 -9.80 27.33
N PRO A 122 22.51 -9.61 26.04
CA PRO A 122 22.72 -8.36 25.30
C PRO A 122 21.63 -7.29 25.58
N PRO A 123 21.89 -6.00 25.28
CA PRO A 123 21.00 -4.89 25.64
C PRO A 123 19.80 -4.68 24.69
N PRO A 124 18.72 -4.02 25.15
CA PRO A 124 17.56 -3.68 24.33
C PRO A 124 17.76 -2.39 23.51
N SER A 125 17.34 -2.41 22.24
CA SER A 125 17.32 -1.22 21.37
C SER A 125 15.90 -0.75 21.05
N THR A 126 15.59 0.44 21.54
CA THR A 126 14.38 1.24 21.37
C THR A 126 13.77 1.22 19.95
N ARG A 127 12.44 1.07 19.84
CA ARG A 127 11.66 1.59 18.70
C ARG A 127 10.56 2.53 19.19
N ARG A 128 10.56 3.73 18.59
CA ARG A 128 9.63 4.84 18.86
C ARG A 128 8.51 4.81 17.81
N SER A 129 7.27 4.59 18.23
CA SER A 129 6.10 4.76 17.35
C SER A 129 5.42 6.11 17.59
N VAL A 130 5.00 6.74 16.50
CA VAL A 130 4.14 7.94 16.52
C VAL A 130 2.69 7.49 16.61
N LEU A 131 1.87 8.20 17.39
CA LEU A 131 0.41 8.08 17.40
C LEU A 131 -0.18 9.48 17.20
N THR A 132 -1.19 9.59 16.35
CA THR A 132 -1.89 10.84 16.04
C THR A 132 -3.06 11.08 17.00
N PRO A 133 -3.35 12.34 17.37
CA PRO A 133 -4.48 12.69 18.24
C PRO A 133 -5.82 12.75 17.47
N PRO A 134 -6.97 12.66 18.17
CA PRO A 134 -8.30 12.84 17.59
C PRO A 134 -8.66 14.33 17.35
N PRO A 135 -9.67 14.64 16.52
CA PRO A 135 -10.09 16.00 16.20
C PRO A 135 -10.94 16.68 17.31
N PRO A 136 -10.93 18.02 17.41
CA PRO A 136 -11.78 18.79 18.32
C PRO A 136 -13.24 18.96 17.82
N PRO A 137 -14.20 19.32 18.70
CA PRO A 137 -15.61 19.47 18.35
C PRO A 137 -15.92 20.69 17.48
N SER A 138 -17.07 20.66 16.79
CA SER A 138 -17.42 21.60 15.72
C SER A 138 -18.05 22.91 16.21
N THR A 139 -17.49 24.04 15.75
CA THR A 139 -18.14 25.37 15.83
C THR A 139 -18.87 25.69 14.51
N ARG A 140 -20.01 26.39 14.58
CA ARG A 140 -20.95 26.55 13.45
C ARG A 140 -20.48 27.54 12.36
N ARG A 141 -20.48 27.02 11.12
CA ARG A 141 -21.13 27.57 9.91
C ARG A 141 -20.92 29.06 9.58
N SER A 142 -20.21 29.30 8.48
CA SER A 142 -20.62 30.31 7.49
C SER A 142 -20.47 29.71 6.08
N VAL A 143 -21.33 30.08 5.13
CA VAL A 143 -21.44 29.41 3.82
C VAL A 143 -21.11 30.37 2.69
N LEU A 144 -20.14 30.01 1.85
CA LEU A 144 -19.91 30.61 0.54
C LEU A 144 -19.69 29.48 -0.48
N THR A 145 -20.52 29.42 -1.51
CA THR A 145 -20.49 28.40 -2.56
C THR A 145 -19.59 28.84 -3.74
N PRO A 146 -18.69 27.99 -4.24
CA PRO A 146 -17.97 28.26 -5.49
C PRO A 146 -18.89 28.03 -6.72
N PRO A 147 -18.63 28.71 -7.86
CA PRO A 147 -19.36 28.50 -9.11
C PRO A 147 -18.93 27.22 -9.87
N PRO A 148 -19.76 26.69 -10.78
CA PRO A 148 -19.46 25.49 -11.57
C PRO A 148 -18.46 25.75 -12.73
N PRO A 149 -17.76 24.71 -13.22
CA PRO A 149 -16.83 24.82 -14.33
C PRO A 149 -17.53 24.90 -15.71
N PRO A 150 -16.98 25.63 -16.69
CA PRO A 150 -17.47 25.62 -18.07
C PRO A 150 -17.16 24.30 -18.78
N SER A 151 -18.07 23.86 -19.65
CA SER A 151 -17.96 22.58 -20.37
C SER A 151 -17.12 22.66 -21.64
N THR A 152 -16.60 21.50 -22.04
CA THR A 152 -15.74 21.27 -23.21
C THR A 152 -16.27 21.83 -24.52
N LEU A 153 -15.40 22.47 -25.31
CA LEU A 153 -15.41 22.34 -26.77
C LEU A 153 -14.08 21.77 -27.26
N ARG A 154 -14.16 20.63 -27.95
CA ARG A 154 -13.07 20.05 -28.71
C ARG A 154 -12.89 20.85 -30.01
N SER A 155 -11.67 21.26 -30.33
CA SER A 155 -11.28 21.52 -31.71
C SER A 155 -9.82 21.10 -31.92
N VAL A 156 -9.51 20.58 -33.10
CA VAL A 156 -8.22 19.95 -33.44
C VAL A 156 -7.44 20.89 -34.36
N LEU A 157 -6.18 21.19 -34.01
CA LEU A 157 -5.30 22.00 -34.84
C LEU A 157 -3.90 21.38 -34.97
N THR A 158 -3.69 20.73 -36.11
CA THR A 158 -2.41 20.24 -36.66
C THR A 158 -2.55 20.16 -38.18
N PRO A 159 -1.50 20.39 -38.97
CA PRO A 159 -0.78 21.66 -39.14
C PRO A 159 -0.95 22.21 -40.58
N ALA A 160 -0.42 23.41 -40.86
CA ALA A 160 -0.51 24.02 -42.20
C ALA A 160 0.56 23.50 -43.19
N PRO A 161 0.23 23.30 -44.48
CA PRO A 161 1.18 22.90 -45.53
C PRO A 161 1.91 24.10 -46.19
N PRO A 162 3.02 23.86 -46.93
CA PRO A 162 3.83 24.90 -47.57
C PRO A 162 3.23 25.43 -48.90
N PRO A 163 3.70 26.59 -49.42
CA PRO A 163 3.15 27.22 -50.63
C PRO A 163 3.71 26.64 -51.93
N SER A 164 2.97 26.77 -53.04
CA SER A 164 3.48 26.51 -54.40
C SER A 164 2.75 27.32 -55.49
N THR A 165 3.55 28.07 -56.25
CA THR A 165 3.45 28.40 -57.70
C THR A 165 2.08 28.55 -58.39
N LEU A 166 1.81 29.79 -58.81
CA LEU A 166 1.53 30.23 -60.20
C LEU A 166 0.69 29.36 -61.17
N SER A 167 -0.26 30.05 -61.84
CA SER A 167 -0.42 30.10 -63.31
C SER A 167 -1.78 29.70 -63.92
N SER A 168 -2.63 30.72 -64.12
CA SER A 168 -3.22 31.10 -65.43
C SER A 168 -4.40 30.33 -66.08
N SER A 169 -5.11 31.08 -66.92
CA SER A 169 -5.82 30.63 -68.16
C SER A 169 -7.33 30.29 -68.05
N PRO A 170 -8.13 30.50 -69.13
CA PRO A 170 -9.32 31.38 -69.03
C PRO A 170 -10.58 30.87 -69.77
N SER A 171 -11.61 31.72 -69.97
CA SER A 171 -12.28 32.01 -71.27
C SER A 171 -13.72 32.55 -71.17
N SER A 172 -14.08 33.52 -72.03
CA SER A 172 -15.45 33.82 -72.58
C SER A 172 -16.59 34.28 -71.65
N ALA A 173 -17.53 35.17 -72.04
CA ALA A 173 -17.64 36.07 -73.20
C ALA A 173 -18.60 37.27 -72.94
N ARG A 174 -18.64 38.24 -73.87
CA ARG A 174 -19.38 39.54 -73.94
C ARG A 174 -20.50 39.43 -75.02
N PRO A 175 -21.65 40.17 -75.09
CA PRO A 175 -21.93 41.64 -74.94
C PRO A 175 -23.16 41.99 -74.06
N THR A 176 -23.72 43.22 -73.92
CA THR A 176 -23.86 44.43 -74.79
C THR A 176 -24.02 45.76 -73.97
N LEU A 177 -24.40 46.89 -74.58
CA LEU A 177 -24.50 48.29 -74.08
C LEU A 177 -25.71 49.01 -74.77
N PRO A 178 -26.11 50.26 -74.45
CA PRO A 178 -26.17 51.06 -73.19
C PRO A 178 -27.60 51.71 -73.04
N PRO A 179 -27.78 53.04 -72.84
CA PRO A 179 -27.64 53.96 -71.67
C PRO A 179 -29.04 54.17 -70.97
N PRO A 180 -29.60 55.35 -70.55
CA PRO A 180 -29.10 56.71 -70.21
C PRO A 180 -29.70 57.41 -68.92
N LEU A 181 -29.23 58.64 -68.65
CA LEU A 181 -29.86 59.80 -67.95
C LEU A 181 -30.34 59.71 -66.47
N GLY A 182 -29.88 60.65 -65.61
CA GLY A 182 -30.37 60.83 -64.22
C GLY A 182 -29.58 61.79 -63.29
N ASN A 183 -29.64 63.10 -63.54
CA ASN A 183 -29.14 64.25 -62.74
C ASN A 183 -29.49 64.23 -61.21
N LEU A 184 -28.87 64.95 -60.24
CA LEU A 184 -27.80 65.99 -60.21
C LEU A 184 -27.30 66.29 -58.75
N ARG A 185 -26.20 67.08 -58.64
CA ARG A 185 -25.89 68.16 -57.63
C ARG A 185 -24.74 67.96 -56.60
N TRP A 186 -23.91 69.02 -56.49
CA TRP A 186 -22.72 69.27 -55.62
C TRP A 186 -22.96 70.57 -54.76
N PRO A 187 -22.01 71.21 -54.03
CA PRO A 187 -20.59 70.92 -53.65
C PRO A 187 -20.42 70.86 -52.09
N ASP A 188 -19.46 71.43 -51.31
CA ASP A 188 -18.32 72.38 -51.49
C ASP A 188 -17.39 72.46 -50.23
N VAL A 189 -16.33 73.31 -50.29
CA VAL A 189 -15.52 73.97 -49.22
C VAL A 189 -14.55 73.07 -48.39
N SER A 190 -13.20 73.17 -48.48
CA SER A 190 -12.23 74.28 -48.21
C SER A 190 -11.82 74.45 -46.72
N THR A 191 -10.62 74.91 -46.31
CA THR A 191 -9.30 75.14 -46.98
C THR A 191 -8.19 75.41 -45.94
N HIS A 192 -7.03 74.71 -46.03
CA HIS A 192 -5.71 75.07 -45.42
C HIS A 192 -5.68 75.27 -43.86
N HIS A 193 -4.60 75.59 -43.11
CA HIS A 193 -3.11 75.52 -43.24
C HIS A 193 -2.47 75.49 -41.82
N HIS A 194 -1.39 74.73 -41.56
CA HIS A 194 -0.33 75.11 -40.59
C HIS A 194 0.97 74.29 -40.73
N VAL A 195 2.08 74.80 -40.15
CA VAL A 195 3.38 74.11 -40.02
C VAL A 195 3.33 73.06 -38.90
N THR A 196 3.86 71.86 -39.19
CA THR A 196 3.96 70.73 -38.23
C THR A 196 5.38 70.56 -37.70
N MET A 197 5.56 70.72 -36.38
CA MET A 197 6.76 70.25 -35.69
C MET A 197 6.83 68.71 -35.79
N SER A 198 7.98 68.15 -36.21
CA SER A 198 8.05 66.72 -36.53
C SER A 198 7.87 65.84 -35.28
N PRO A 199 6.88 64.91 -35.27
CA PRO A 199 6.64 64.01 -34.14
C PRO A 199 7.66 62.85 -34.06
N GLU A 200 8.58 62.74 -35.02
CA GLU A 200 9.45 61.57 -35.17
C GLU A 200 10.40 61.33 -34.00
N THR A 201 10.96 62.36 -33.36
CA THR A 201 11.95 62.17 -32.29
C THR A 201 11.34 61.51 -31.07
N SER A 202 10.22 62.04 -30.57
CA SER A 202 9.43 61.45 -29.50
C SER A 202 8.96 60.03 -29.86
N GLN A 203 8.50 59.82 -31.10
CA GLN A 203 8.03 58.50 -31.53
C GLN A 203 9.17 57.48 -31.66
N ARG A 204 10.36 57.88 -32.10
CA ARG A 204 11.58 57.05 -32.12
C ARG A 204 12.03 56.70 -30.70
N GLN A 205 12.00 57.64 -29.76
CA GLN A 205 12.38 57.38 -28.36
C GLN A 205 11.39 56.45 -27.65
N ILE A 206 10.08 56.62 -27.87
CA ILE A 206 9.05 55.68 -27.37
C ILE A 206 9.26 54.28 -27.96
N ARG A 207 9.50 54.16 -29.28
CA ARG A 207 9.80 52.87 -29.94
C ARG A 207 11.09 52.23 -29.39
N GLY A 208 12.14 53.00 -29.14
CA GLY A 208 13.39 52.52 -28.54
C GLY A 208 13.18 51.97 -27.13
N ASN A 209 12.51 52.73 -26.26
CA ASN A 209 12.21 52.30 -24.89
C ASN A 209 11.33 51.03 -24.85
N MET A 210 10.34 50.94 -25.75
CA MET A 210 9.51 49.74 -25.90
C MET A 210 10.33 48.55 -26.42
N PHE A 211 11.21 48.75 -27.40
CA PHE A 211 12.07 47.70 -27.95
C PHE A 211 13.03 47.14 -26.90
N VAL A 212 13.69 47.99 -26.11
CA VAL A 212 14.54 47.55 -24.99
C VAL A 212 13.72 46.73 -23.99
N ARG A 213 12.53 47.20 -23.58
CA ARG A 213 11.69 46.46 -22.63
C ARG A 213 11.17 45.12 -23.18
N ILE A 214 10.88 45.04 -24.48
CA ILE A 214 10.52 43.78 -25.15
C ILE A 214 11.71 42.81 -25.14
N LEU A 215 12.92 43.28 -25.43
CA LEU A 215 14.13 42.44 -25.35
C LEU A 215 14.38 41.94 -23.93
N THR A 216 14.25 42.78 -22.90
CA THR A 216 14.38 42.35 -21.49
C THR A 216 13.37 41.26 -21.13
N LEU A 217 12.10 41.41 -21.52
CA LEU A 217 11.07 40.40 -21.26
C LEU A 217 11.33 39.08 -22.02
N ILE A 218 11.94 39.13 -23.20
CA ILE A 218 12.37 37.94 -23.95
C ILE A 218 13.57 37.26 -23.28
N GLU A 219 14.53 38.02 -22.75
CA GLU A 219 15.68 37.53 -21.98
C GLU A 219 15.22 36.82 -20.69
N GLU A 220 14.32 37.45 -19.94
CA GLU A 220 13.68 36.89 -18.74
C GLU A 220 12.86 35.64 -19.04
N MET A 221 12.07 35.64 -20.11
CA MET A 221 11.29 34.48 -20.55
C MET A 221 12.20 33.31 -20.98
N LYS A 222 13.32 33.59 -21.67
CA LYS A 222 14.31 32.58 -22.07
C LYS A 222 14.96 31.91 -20.86
N GLU A 223 15.36 32.68 -19.85
CA GLU A 223 15.92 32.08 -18.63
C GLU A 223 14.85 31.35 -17.81
N THR A 224 13.61 31.86 -17.78
CA THR A 224 12.47 31.16 -17.15
C THR A 224 12.19 29.81 -17.82
N GLN A 225 12.17 29.74 -19.14
CA GLN A 225 12.03 28.48 -19.90
C GLN A 225 13.21 27.52 -19.66
N LYS A 226 14.44 28.04 -19.53
CA LYS A 226 15.65 27.26 -19.21
C LYS A 226 15.62 26.70 -17.78
N ILE A 227 15.09 27.44 -16.82
CA ILE A 227 14.82 26.97 -15.45
C ILE A 227 13.71 25.91 -15.46
N GLN A 228 12.60 26.15 -16.17
CA GLN A 228 11.50 25.18 -16.33
C GLN A 228 11.97 23.87 -16.99
N GLY A 229 12.81 23.94 -18.03
CA GLY A 229 13.39 22.77 -18.68
C GLY A 229 14.31 21.96 -17.74
N ARG A 230 15.15 22.64 -16.96
CA ARG A 230 15.98 21.99 -15.91
C ARG A 230 15.15 21.38 -14.79
N MET A 231 14.07 22.04 -14.38
CA MET A 231 13.12 21.52 -13.39
C MET A 231 12.38 20.28 -13.94
N LEU A 232 11.90 20.33 -15.19
CA LEU A 232 11.28 19.19 -15.87
C LEU A 232 12.26 18.01 -15.96
N GLN A 233 13.50 18.25 -16.39
CA GLN A 233 14.55 17.22 -16.44
C GLN A 233 14.82 16.62 -15.05
N THR A 234 14.89 17.45 -14.01
CA THR A 234 15.09 17.00 -12.62
C THR A 234 13.92 16.15 -12.12
N LEU A 235 12.67 16.57 -12.39
CA LEU A 235 11.45 15.83 -12.05
C LEU A 235 11.34 14.51 -12.83
N LEU A 236 11.80 14.48 -14.09
CA LEU A 236 11.89 13.26 -14.90
C LEU A 236 13.00 12.31 -14.39
N GLN A 237 14.16 12.83 -13.98
CA GLN A 237 15.21 12.05 -13.31
C GLN A 237 14.72 11.44 -12.00
N GLN A 238 13.97 12.21 -11.19
CA GLN A 238 13.34 11.72 -9.95
C GLN A 238 12.25 10.68 -10.24
N ARG A 239 11.44 10.86 -11.29
CA ARG A 239 10.51 9.82 -11.78
C ARG A 239 11.23 8.55 -12.25
N GLY A 240 12.41 8.67 -12.85
CA GLY A 240 13.26 7.53 -13.21
C GLY A 240 13.65 6.63 -12.02
N ASN A 241 13.63 7.17 -10.80
CA ASN A 241 13.92 6.42 -9.57
C ASN A 241 12.68 6.07 -8.72
N ILE A 242 11.51 6.70 -8.95
CA ILE A 242 10.34 6.61 -8.04
C ILE A 242 9.01 6.34 -8.78
N GLY A 243 8.91 6.51 -10.10
CA GLY A 243 7.61 6.57 -10.79
C GLY A 243 7.62 6.31 -12.29
N THR A 244 8.17 5.17 -12.73
CA THR A 244 7.73 4.54 -13.98
C THR A 244 6.38 3.87 -13.71
N THR A 245 5.32 4.37 -14.36
CA THR A 245 3.99 3.76 -14.28
C THR A 245 3.96 2.42 -15.01
N PHE A 246 3.90 1.32 -14.27
CA PHE A 246 3.67 -0.01 -14.84
C PHE A 246 2.45 -0.66 -14.17
N SER A 247 1.26 -0.26 -14.63
CA SER A 247 -0.03 -0.77 -14.14
C SER A 247 -0.42 -2.13 -14.75
N SER A 248 0.52 -2.83 -15.36
CA SER A 248 0.41 -4.24 -15.72
C SER A 248 1.21 -5.05 -14.70
N THR A 249 0.51 -5.77 -13.82
CA THR A 249 1.08 -6.97 -13.20
C THR A 249 1.68 -7.84 -14.31
N PRO A 250 2.96 -8.26 -14.22
CA PRO A 250 3.63 -8.94 -15.31
C PRO A 250 2.84 -10.18 -15.77
N GLU A 251 2.66 -10.33 -17.09
CA GLU A 251 1.81 -11.39 -17.62
C GLU A 251 2.37 -12.80 -17.36
N GLY A 252 1.46 -13.75 -17.14
CA GLY A 252 1.78 -15.17 -16.92
C GLY A 252 1.71 -15.64 -15.46
N PHE A 253 1.29 -14.79 -14.52
CA PHE A 253 1.06 -15.18 -13.12
C PHE A 253 -0.42 -15.53 -12.82
N PRO A 254 -0.71 -16.47 -11.90
CA PRO A 254 0.24 -17.37 -11.24
C PRO A 254 0.75 -18.48 -12.17
N LEU A 255 2.01 -18.89 -11.99
CA LEU A 255 2.62 -19.98 -12.75
C LEU A 255 1.92 -21.31 -12.43
N LYS A 256 1.59 -22.14 -13.43
CA LYS A 256 0.76 -23.35 -13.29
C LYS A 256 1.53 -24.64 -13.56
N THR A 257 2.49 -24.58 -14.48
CA THR A 257 3.33 -25.72 -14.86
C THR A 257 4.80 -25.48 -14.48
N VAL A 258 5.55 -26.57 -14.40
CA VAL A 258 7.00 -26.53 -14.24
C VAL A 258 7.69 -25.81 -15.40
N ARG A 259 7.17 -25.95 -16.63
CA ARG A 259 7.71 -25.30 -17.83
C ARG A 259 7.56 -23.77 -17.74
N ASP A 260 6.46 -23.30 -17.13
CA ASP A 260 6.25 -21.87 -16.87
C ASP A 260 7.32 -21.32 -15.92
N VAL A 261 7.73 -22.11 -14.91
CA VAL A 261 8.84 -21.76 -14.01
C VAL A 261 10.18 -21.73 -14.76
N GLU A 262 10.45 -22.74 -15.59
CA GLU A 262 11.69 -22.81 -16.38
C GLU A 262 11.82 -21.60 -17.32
N ILE A 263 10.73 -21.19 -17.99
CA ILE A 263 10.66 -19.97 -18.81
C ILE A 263 10.78 -18.68 -17.95
N MET A 264 10.17 -18.64 -16.76
CA MET A 264 10.26 -17.48 -15.88
C MET A 264 11.66 -17.30 -15.29
N GLU A 265 12.35 -18.39 -14.97
CA GLU A 265 13.76 -18.39 -14.53
C GLU A 265 14.71 -17.94 -15.64
N GLU A 266 14.42 -18.24 -16.92
CA GLU A 266 15.13 -17.67 -18.06
C GLU A 266 14.89 -16.15 -18.16
N LYS A 267 13.63 -15.70 -18.14
CA LYS A 267 13.29 -14.25 -18.13
C LYS A 267 13.96 -13.50 -16.97
N LEU A 268 14.02 -14.10 -15.79
CA LEU A 268 14.68 -13.54 -14.60
C LEU A 268 16.22 -13.52 -14.68
N ALA A 269 16.85 -14.03 -15.76
CA ALA A 269 18.24 -13.70 -16.06
C ALA A 269 18.43 -12.20 -16.42
N ASN A 270 17.39 -11.52 -16.92
CA ASN A 270 17.45 -10.10 -17.23
C ASN A 270 17.28 -9.26 -15.93
N PRO A 271 18.27 -8.43 -15.55
CA PRO A 271 18.21 -7.65 -14.31
C PRO A 271 17.09 -6.60 -14.31
N ASN A 272 16.67 -6.11 -15.48
CA ASN A 272 15.58 -5.15 -15.60
C ASN A 272 14.25 -5.82 -15.23
N PHE A 273 13.96 -6.99 -15.83
CA PHE A 273 12.77 -7.78 -15.55
C PHE A 273 12.75 -8.33 -14.11
N MET A 274 13.92 -8.70 -13.57
CA MET A 274 14.07 -9.02 -12.14
C MET A 274 13.66 -7.82 -11.26
N SER A 275 14.13 -6.60 -11.56
CA SER A 275 13.78 -5.40 -10.79
C SER A 275 12.28 -5.04 -10.91
N GLU A 276 11.70 -5.21 -12.10
CA GLU A 276 10.28 -5.02 -12.40
C GLU A 276 9.39 -6.00 -11.62
N LEU A 277 9.68 -7.31 -11.69
CA LEU A 277 8.93 -8.32 -10.94
C LEU A 277 9.09 -8.13 -9.42
N VAL A 278 10.30 -7.78 -8.96
CA VAL A 278 10.54 -7.41 -7.55
C VAL A 278 9.67 -6.21 -7.14
N ALA A 279 9.52 -5.19 -7.99
CA ALA A 279 8.63 -4.07 -7.71
C ALA A 279 7.17 -4.52 -7.63
N ALA A 280 6.69 -5.31 -8.60
CA ALA A 280 5.34 -5.86 -8.62
C ALA A 280 5.02 -6.69 -7.36
N VAL A 281 5.92 -7.58 -6.91
CA VAL A 281 5.69 -8.32 -5.66
C VAL A 281 5.85 -7.48 -4.39
N THR A 282 6.56 -6.34 -4.45
CA THR A 282 6.62 -5.38 -3.33
C THR A 282 5.28 -4.70 -3.13
N ASP A 283 4.61 -4.29 -4.22
CA ASP A 283 3.36 -3.53 -4.23
C ASP A 283 2.18 -4.30 -3.59
N ILE A 284 2.18 -5.64 -3.72
CA ILE A 284 1.24 -6.56 -3.04
C ILE A 284 1.23 -6.37 -1.51
N GLY A 285 2.35 -5.93 -0.94
CA GLY A 285 2.49 -5.54 0.45
C GLY A 285 2.23 -6.65 1.46
N GLY A 286 1.73 -6.26 2.64
CA GLY A 286 1.53 -7.12 3.81
C GLY A 286 2.25 -6.56 5.05
N GLY A 287 1.60 -6.62 6.21
CA GLY A 287 2.08 -6.01 7.45
C GLY A 287 3.10 -6.87 8.23
N THR A 288 3.25 -8.15 7.87
CA THR A 288 4.22 -9.07 8.47
C THR A 288 4.95 -9.90 7.43
N VAL A 289 6.11 -10.47 7.79
CA VAL A 289 6.94 -11.31 6.91
C VAL A 289 6.16 -12.52 6.38
N ASP A 290 5.46 -13.23 7.27
CA ASP A 290 4.64 -14.39 6.90
C ASP A 290 3.46 -14.01 5.99
N GLU A 291 2.84 -12.85 6.23
CA GLU A 291 1.71 -12.37 5.41
C GLU A 291 2.17 -11.91 4.03
N ALA A 292 3.19 -11.05 3.96
CA ALA A 292 3.76 -10.59 2.70
C ALA A 292 4.26 -11.78 1.87
N THR A 293 5.02 -12.70 2.48
CA THR A 293 5.45 -13.96 1.83
C THR A 293 4.24 -14.76 1.34
N LYS A 294 3.16 -14.88 2.14
CA LYS A 294 1.94 -15.59 1.71
C LYS A 294 1.31 -14.93 0.49
N ARG A 295 1.16 -13.59 0.47
CA ARG A 295 0.56 -12.85 -0.64
C ARG A 295 1.43 -12.98 -1.90
N MET A 296 2.73 -12.67 -1.80
CA MET A 296 3.72 -12.77 -2.88
C MET A 296 3.77 -14.19 -3.49
N MET A 297 3.87 -15.24 -2.66
CA MET A 297 3.90 -16.63 -3.14
C MET A 297 2.59 -17.08 -3.80
N THR A 298 1.44 -16.51 -3.40
CA THR A 298 0.13 -16.82 -4.00
C THR A 298 -0.07 -16.11 -5.34
N PHE A 299 0.56 -14.95 -5.55
CA PHE A 299 0.68 -14.32 -6.86
C PHE A 299 1.63 -15.11 -7.78
N LEU A 300 2.81 -15.52 -7.28
CA LEU A 300 3.84 -16.16 -8.12
C LEU A 300 3.49 -17.60 -8.53
N LEU A 301 2.89 -18.41 -7.66
CA LEU A 301 2.72 -19.85 -7.87
C LEU A 301 1.28 -20.33 -7.63
N ASP A 302 0.74 -21.08 -8.58
CA ASP A 302 -0.52 -21.80 -8.39
C ASP A 302 -0.41 -22.84 -7.26
N HIS A 303 -1.56 -23.15 -6.66
CA HIS A 303 -1.68 -24.18 -5.63
C HIS A 303 -1.19 -25.56 -6.11
N GLY A 304 -1.61 -26.01 -7.30
CA GLY A 304 -1.22 -27.28 -7.89
C GLY A 304 0.28 -27.37 -8.15
N LEU A 305 0.87 -26.30 -8.70
CA LEU A 305 2.31 -26.19 -8.91
C LEU A 305 3.08 -26.19 -7.57
N SER A 306 2.63 -25.41 -6.59
CA SER A 306 3.30 -25.27 -5.28
C SER A 306 3.41 -26.60 -4.51
N ARG A 307 2.56 -27.59 -4.82
CA ARG A 307 2.65 -28.95 -4.26
C ARG A 307 3.85 -29.74 -4.79
N GLN A 308 4.41 -29.41 -5.95
CA GLN A 308 5.55 -30.10 -6.58
C GLN A 308 6.91 -29.65 -6.03
N TYR A 309 6.95 -28.48 -5.39
CA TYR A 309 8.16 -27.89 -4.82
C TYR A 309 8.27 -28.13 -3.31
N ASN A 310 9.49 -28.03 -2.80
CA ASN A 310 9.78 -27.66 -1.42
C ASN A 310 11.05 -26.80 -1.38
N PHE A 311 11.45 -26.33 -0.20
CA PHE A 311 12.54 -25.35 -0.14
C PHE A 311 13.93 -25.93 -0.48
N VAL A 312 14.16 -27.25 -0.36
CA VAL A 312 15.52 -27.86 -0.40
C VAL A 312 15.59 -29.16 -1.25
N GLY A 313 14.70 -29.34 -2.23
CA GLY A 313 14.74 -30.45 -3.19
C GLY A 313 14.48 -31.86 -2.65
N ARG A 314 14.02 -32.02 -1.40
CA ARG A 314 13.93 -33.35 -0.74
C ARG A 314 12.70 -34.14 -1.15
N ASN A 315 12.76 -35.47 -1.01
CA ASN A 315 11.65 -36.41 -1.22
C ASN A 315 11.01 -36.32 -2.63
N GLY A 316 11.85 -36.27 -3.67
CA GLY A 316 11.39 -36.25 -5.07
C GLY A 316 10.70 -34.96 -5.51
N LYS A 317 10.78 -33.89 -4.71
CA LYS A 317 10.25 -32.56 -5.04
C LYS A 317 11.34 -31.65 -5.59
N ARG A 318 10.94 -30.66 -6.39
CA ARG A 318 11.87 -29.65 -6.93
C ARG A 318 12.29 -28.66 -5.85
N GLU A 319 13.56 -28.23 -5.89
CA GLU A 319 14.09 -27.23 -4.98
C GLU A 319 13.62 -25.82 -5.37
N PHE A 320 13.15 -25.05 -4.39
CA PHE A 320 12.76 -23.66 -4.58
C PHE A 320 13.87 -22.65 -4.20
N LYS A 321 14.78 -23.00 -3.27
CA LYS A 321 15.87 -22.12 -2.83
C LYS A 321 16.85 -21.73 -3.95
N ALA A 322 17.04 -22.62 -4.94
CA ALA A 322 17.94 -22.40 -6.07
C ALA A 322 17.34 -21.50 -7.17
N LEU A 323 16.05 -21.15 -7.09
CA LEU A 323 15.36 -20.36 -8.11
C LEU A 323 15.53 -18.85 -7.87
N LYS A 324 15.65 -18.09 -8.95
CA LYS A 324 15.61 -16.61 -8.96
C LYS A 324 14.28 -16.10 -8.42
N LEU A 325 13.18 -16.86 -8.57
CA LEU A 325 11.91 -16.60 -7.87
C LEU A 325 12.07 -16.46 -6.34
N TYR A 326 13.04 -17.12 -5.69
CA TYR A 326 13.33 -16.88 -4.28
C TYR A 326 13.99 -15.51 -4.04
N GLU A 327 14.92 -15.09 -4.90
CA GLU A 327 15.52 -13.75 -4.83
C GLU A 327 14.49 -12.63 -5.12
N VAL A 328 13.52 -12.89 -6.00
CA VAL A 328 12.37 -11.99 -6.24
C VAL A 328 11.60 -11.72 -4.94
N ILE A 329 11.28 -12.78 -4.19
CA ILE A 329 10.54 -12.68 -2.92
C ILE A 329 11.41 -12.02 -1.85
N TYR A 330 12.68 -12.42 -1.73
CA TYR A 330 13.59 -11.82 -0.75
C TYR A 330 13.81 -10.32 -1.02
N GLY A 331 13.97 -9.94 -2.29
CA GLY A 331 14.02 -8.56 -2.74
C GLY A 331 12.74 -7.78 -2.43
N GLY A 332 11.57 -8.37 -2.70
CA GLY A 332 10.28 -7.77 -2.38
C GLY A 332 10.07 -7.53 -0.88
N LEU A 333 10.41 -8.53 -0.05
CA LEU A 333 10.39 -8.40 1.41
C LEU A 333 11.42 -7.38 1.93
N LYS A 334 12.56 -7.22 1.25
CA LYS A 334 13.58 -6.20 1.57
C LYS A 334 13.14 -4.78 1.21
N LYS A 335 12.42 -4.60 0.10
CA LYS A 335 11.90 -3.29 -0.36
C LYS A 335 10.62 -2.87 0.37
N ASN A 336 9.75 -3.81 0.78
CA ASN A 336 8.54 -3.50 1.56
C ASN A 336 8.93 -2.82 2.89
N ALA A 337 8.41 -1.61 3.12
CA ALA A 337 8.70 -0.79 4.30
C ALA A 337 8.48 -1.54 5.63
N MET A 338 7.43 -2.36 5.71
CA MET A 338 7.06 -3.10 6.93
C MET A 338 7.97 -4.29 7.22
N THR A 339 8.64 -4.85 6.21
CA THR A 339 9.48 -6.06 6.35
C THR A 339 10.97 -5.84 6.07
N SER A 340 11.38 -4.64 5.66
CA SER A 340 12.75 -4.25 5.28
C SER A 340 13.89 -4.70 6.22
N GLN A 341 13.59 -4.91 7.50
CA GLN A 341 14.55 -5.29 8.55
C GLN A 341 14.93 -6.78 8.55
N ILE A 342 14.27 -7.65 7.78
CA ILE A 342 14.53 -9.09 7.84
C ILE A 342 15.93 -9.50 7.38
N THR A 343 16.38 -10.65 7.87
CA THR A 343 17.52 -11.39 7.31
C THR A 343 17.05 -12.37 6.23
N ARG A 344 17.98 -12.85 5.39
CA ARG A 344 17.73 -13.93 4.42
C ARG A 344 17.13 -15.17 5.11
N LYS A 345 17.62 -15.53 6.31
CA LYS A 345 17.16 -16.68 7.10
C LYS A 345 15.67 -16.59 7.49
N ASP A 346 15.15 -15.38 7.70
CA ASP A 346 13.73 -15.19 8.02
C ASP A 346 12.85 -15.38 6.78
N ALA A 347 13.30 -14.92 5.61
CA ALA A 347 12.66 -15.22 4.33
C ALA A 347 12.71 -16.73 4.00
N GLU A 348 13.86 -17.41 4.19
CA GLU A 348 13.97 -18.87 4.03
C GLU A 348 12.92 -19.60 4.89
N LYS A 349 12.75 -19.16 6.15
CA LYS A 349 11.79 -19.74 7.10
C LYS A 349 10.34 -19.48 6.69
N ALA A 350 9.99 -18.28 6.25
CA ALA A 350 8.63 -17.93 5.80
C ALA A 350 8.25 -18.67 4.51
N VAL A 351 9.13 -18.68 3.51
CA VAL A 351 8.94 -19.40 2.24
C VAL A 351 8.84 -20.92 2.49
N SER A 352 9.71 -21.48 3.33
CA SER A 352 9.62 -22.90 3.74
C SER A 352 8.28 -23.22 4.39
N LYS A 353 7.81 -22.40 5.33
CA LYS A 353 6.53 -22.55 6.03
C LYS A 353 5.35 -22.54 5.04
N TRP A 354 5.36 -21.65 4.04
CA TRP A 354 4.33 -21.57 3.01
C TRP A 354 4.32 -22.80 2.07
N LEU A 355 5.50 -23.26 1.65
CA LEU A 355 5.65 -24.45 0.79
C LEU A 355 5.29 -25.75 1.51
N ILE A 356 5.60 -25.90 2.80
CA ILE A 356 5.13 -27.02 3.62
C ILE A 356 3.58 -27.02 3.67
N GLY A 357 2.97 -25.84 3.82
CA GLY A 357 1.53 -25.66 3.77
C GLY A 357 0.87 -25.93 2.40
N ALA A 358 1.63 -26.12 1.31
CA ALA A 358 1.07 -26.38 -0.02
C ALA A 358 0.24 -27.66 -0.11
N ARG A 359 0.57 -28.69 0.67
CA ARG A 359 -0.16 -29.98 0.66
C ARG A 359 -1.57 -29.87 1.26
N ASP A 360 -1.79 -28.88 2.13
CA ASP A 360 -2.95 -28.82 3.03
C ASP A 360 -3.85 -27.61 2.73
N ARG A 361 -3.54 -26.85 1.67
CA ARG A 361 -4.39 -25.83 1.06
C ARG A 361 -5.51 -26.45 0.21
N GLY A 362 -6.51 -25.63 -0.15
CA GLY A 362 -7.68 -26.06 -0.94
C GLY A 362 -8.52 -27.15 -0.26
N GLY A 363 -9.03 -26.89 0.95
CA GLY A 363 -9.92 -27.81 1.68
C GLY A 363 -9.27 -29.07 2.28
N ASN A 364 -8.11 -29.53 1.78
CA ASN A 364 -7.45 -30.77 2.20
C ASN A 364 -7.17 -30.88 3.71
N ARG A 365 -6.99 -29.75 4.41
CA ARG A 365 -6.85 -29.74 5.88
C ARG A 365 -8.15 -30.13 6.59
N GLN A 366 -9.30 -29.69 6.11
CA GLN A 366 -10.62 -30.05 6.64
C GLN A 366 -10.95 -31.50 6.27
N ALA A 367 -10.70 -31.92 5.04
CA ALA A 367 -10.95 -33.31 4.58
C ALA A 367 -10.25 -34.37 5.46
N ARG A 368 -9.01 -34.12 5.91
CA ARG A 368 -8.31 -35.02 6.85
C ARG A 368 -8.73 -34.87 8.32
N GLN A 369 -9.45 -33.81 8.68
CA GLN A 369 -10.09 -33.67 9.99
C GLN A 369 -11.48 -34.32 10.00
N SER A 370 -12.15 -34.44 8.85
CA SER A 370 -13.46 -35.06 8.67
C SER A 370 -13.43 -36.52 8.23
N THR A 371 -12.25 -37.13 8.05
CA THR A 371 -12.11 -38.57 7.75
C THR A 371 -11.98 -39.34 9.07
N PRO A 372 -12.97 -40.15 9.50
CA PRO A 372 -12.86 -41.00 10.68
C PRO A 372 -11.91 -42.17 10.43
N GLN A 373 -11.37 -42.76 11.49
CA GLN A 373 -10.58 -44.00 11.39
C GLN A 373 -11.49 -45.24 11.19
N GLN A 374 -12.10 -45.37 10.01
CA GLN A 374 -12.74 -46.61 9.56
C GLN A 374 -11.90 -47.26 8.46
N GLY A 375 -11.08 -48.24 8.86
CA GLY A 375 -10.10 -48.89 7.97
C GLY A 375 -9.14 -49.81 8.69
N LEU A 376 -9.62 -50.58 9.69
CA LEU A 376 -8.81 -51.50 10.49
C LEU A 376 -9.63 -52.63 11.15
N GLN A 377 -10.61 -53.17 10.43
CA GLN A 377 -11.31 -54.43 10.75
C GLN A 377 -11.51 -55.25 9.47
N ALA A 378 -10.44 -55.88 8.97
CA ALA A 378 -10.47 -56.69 7.75
C ALA A 378 -9.34 -57.75 7.67
N SER A 379 -9.09 -58.47 8.78
CA SER A 379 -8.36 -59.75 8.76
C SER A 379 -8.52 -60.46 10.11
N GLY A 380 -9.32 -61.53 10.13
CA GLY A 380 -9.68 -62.26 11.36
C GLY A 380 -10.09 -63.71 11.09
N SER A 381 -9.59 -64.30 10.00
CA SER A 381 -9.85 -65.69 9.65
C SER A 381 -9.11 -66.61 10.62
N PHE A 382 -9.86 -67.26 11.51
CA PHE A 382 -9.41 -68.43 12.25
C PHE A 382 -10.58 -69.41 12.37
N GLU A 383 -10.66 -70.32 11.41
CA GLU A 383 -11.40 -71.56 11.60
C GLU A 383 -10.73 -72.35 12.72
N VAL A 384 -11.52 -72.81 13.69
CA VAL A 384 -11.10 -73.79 14.70
C VAL A 384 -12.10 -74.93 14.65
N GLU A 385 -11.95 -75.75 13.62
CA GLU A 385 -12.58 -77.05 13.54
C GLU A 385 -12.08 -77.92 14.71
N ARG A 386 -13.02 -78.47 15.49
CA ARG A 386 -12.74 -79.54 16.45
C ARG A 386 -13.87 -80.57 16.47
N ASN A 387 -13.41 -81.81 16.41
CA ASN A 387 -14.14 -83.06 16.57
C ASN A 387 -14.52 -83.30 18.04
#